data_AF-A0A022RLT9-F1
#
_entry.id   AF-A0A022RLT9-F1
#
_cell.length_a   1.000
_cell.length_b   1.000
_cell.length_c   1.000
_cell.angle_alpha   90.00
_cell.angle_beta   90.00
_cell.angle_gamma   90.00
#
_symmetry.space_group_name_H-M   'P 1'
#
loop_
_entity.id
_entity.type
_entity.pdbx_description
1 polymer ?
#
loop_
_entity_poly.entity_id
_entity_poly.type
_entity_poly.pdbx_seq_one_letter_code
_entity_poly.pdbx_strand_id
1 'polypeptide(L)'
;METREATPAHFLIKIESFSLLEKCGIDKYETKVFAAGEYNWRLIIYPNGDNTVGEDCDYVSVHLAMADTSSILPANFEVNVVFSIFLFDQISDNYLPSLGITRRFHGMKSEWGFSKFISKEILLDPSNGYLVDDKCVFGAEVFVIKKEAVTECLYLKDVDIPYKHDFKISNFSKLQAAWESEKISAGDQDWYYIFIIKGNGKGAGRSVSIFLHSAAPPMSLLLPPNPSHRVSCRMRWKALTRKLQ
;
A
#
# COMPACT_ATOMS: atom_id res chain seq x y z
N MET A 1 -19.17 22.21 4.80
CA MET A 1 -18.50 21.07 4.12
C MET A 1 -18.12 21.55 2.74
N GLU A 2 -16.99 21.12 2.21
CA GLU A 2 -16.56 21.47 0.85
C GLU A 2 -17.40 20.66 -0.15
N THR A 3 -18.08 21.34 -1.07
CA THR A 3 -18.94 20.72 -2.09
C THR A 3 -18.27 20.78 -3.45
N ARG A 4 -18.74 19.95 -4.40
CA ARG A 4 -18.19 19.86 -5.76
C ARG A 4 -19.29 20.01 -6.80
N GLU A 5 -19.11 20.88 -7.78
CA GLU A 5 -20.08 21.06 -8.88
C GLU A 5 -19.93 19.96 -9.96
N ALA A 6 -18.71 19.52 -10.23
CA ALA A 6 -18.45 18.55 -11.30
C ALA A 6 -19.05 17.16 -10.98
N THR A 7 -19.74 16.57 -11.93
CA THR A 7 -20.30 15.22 -11.84
C THR A 7 -19.23 14.15 -11.56
N PRO A 8 -19.52 13.12 -10.74
CA PRO A 8 -18.65 11.96 -10.54
C PRO A 8 -18.29 11.25 -11.85
N ALA A 9 -17.01 10.94 -12.04
CA ALA A 9 -16.47 10.47 -13.32
C ALA A 9 -16.90 9.06 -13.76
N HIS A 10 -17.19 8.15 -12.83
CA HIS A 10 -17.30 6.72 -13.17
C HIS A 10 -18.73 6.16 -13.09
N PHE A 11 -19.51 6.62 -12.12
CA PHE A 11 -20.83 6.04 -11.90
C PHE A 11 -21.80 7.02 -11.24
N LEU A 12 -23.06 6.94 -11.68
CA LEU A 12 -24.21 7.58 -11.05
C LEU A 12 -25.36 6.56 -10.98
N ILE A 13 -26.08 6.59 -9.86
CA ILE A 13 -27.34 5.88 -9.68
C ILE A 13 -28.37 6.84 -9.11
N LYS A 14 -29.53 6.88 -9.76
CA LYS A 14 -30.72 7.55 -9.25
C LYS A 14 -31.68 6.50 -8.73
N ILE A 15 -32.06 6.63 -7.46
CA ILE A 15 -33.10 5.81 -6.84
C ILE A 15 -34.38 6.64 -6.93
N GLU A 16 -35.39 6.13 -7.64
CA GLU A 16 -36.62 6.88 -7.92
C GLU A 16 -37.65 6.83 -6.77
N SER A 17 -37.44 5.95 -5.78
CA SER A 17 -38.34 5.76 -4.65
C SER A 17 -37.55 5.27 -3.43
N PHE A 18 -36.75 6.16 -2.83
CA PHE A 18 -35.83 5.81 -1.76
C PHE A 18 -36.56 5.31 -0.52
N SER A 19 -37.68 5.94 -0.15
CA SER A 19 -38.48 5.55 1.02
C SER A 19 -39.03 4.12 0.92
N LEU A 20 -39.19 3.57 -0.29
CA LEU A 20 -39.63 2.18 -0.46
C LEU A 20 -38.57 1.16 -0.04
N LEU A 21 -37.28 1.52 -0.10
CA LEU A 21 -36.22 0.62 0.37
C LEU A 21 -36.39 0.32 1.86
N GLU A 22 -36.73 1.34 2.66
CA GLU A 22 -36.99 1.18 4.08
C GLU A 22 -38.37 0.54 4.34
N LYS A 23 -39.44 1.05 3.71
CA LYS A 23 -40.81 0.54 3.91
C LYS A 23 -40.97 -0.93 3.56
N CYS A 24 -40.26 -1.41 2.54
CA CYS A 24 -40.29 -2.81 2.13
C CYS A 24 -39.31 -3.70 2.89
N GLY A 25 -38.54 -3.15 3.84
CA GLY A 25 -37.55 -3.91 4.62
C GLY A 25 -36.39 -4.41 3.77
N ILE A 26 -35.94 -3.63 2.78
CA ILE A 26 -34.77 -3.98 1.97
C ILE A 26 -33.51 -3.64 2.77
N ASP A 27 -32.78 -4.68 3.21
CA ASP A 27 -31.55 -4.52 3.99
C ASP A 27 -30.45 -3.79 3.20
N LYS A 28 -30.31 -4.12 1.91
CA LYS A 28 -29.34 -3.50 1.01
C LYS A 28 -29.80 -3.49 -0.44
N TYR A 29 -29.34 -2.51 -1.18
CA TYR A 29 -29.48 -2.40 -2.62
C TYR A 29 -28.10 -2.45 -3.29
N GLU A 30 -27.91 -3.39 -4.22
CA GLU A 30 -26.69 -3.49 -5.03
C GLU A 30 -26.93 -2.90 -6.42
N THR A 31 -26.05 -2.00 -6.84
CA THR A 31 -26.20 -1.36 -8.15
C THR A 31 -25.78 -2.29 -9.29
N LYS A 32 -26.08 -1.88 -10.52
CA LYS A 32 -25.42 -2.45 -11.71
C LYS A 32 -23.90 -2.30 -11.58
N VAL A 33 -23.19 -3.21 -12.24
CA VAL A 33 -21.73 -3.20 -12.31
C VAL A 33 -21.26 -2.07 -13.23
N PHE A 34 -20.16 -1.42 -12.86
CA PHE A 34 -19.47 -0.42 -13.67
C PHE A 34 -17.96 -0.66 -13.67
N ALA A 35 -17.31 -0.31 -14.78
CA ALA A 35 -15.87 -0.52 -14.95
C ALA A 35 -15.08 0.74 -14.57
N ALA A 36 -13.98 0.57 -13.85
CA ALA A 36 -13.02 1.62 -13.55
C ALA A 36 -11.64 1.02 -13.24
N GLY A 37 -10.59 1.60 -13.83
CA GLY A 37 -9.20 1.18 -13.61
C GLY A 37 -8.93 -0.30 -13.92
N GLU A 38 -9.52 -0.84 -14.99
CA GLU A 38 -9.40 -2.25 -15.43
C GLU A 38 -10.12 -3.26 -14.54
N TYR A 39 -10.92 -2.82 -13.56
CA TYR A 39 -11.72 -3.68 -12.68
C TYR A 39 -13.21 -3.31 -12.73
N ASN A 40 -14.04 -4.27 -12.31
CA ASN A 40 -15.47 -4.12 -12.20
C ASN A 40 -15.89 -3.87 -10.74
N TRP A 41 -16.77 -2.90 -10.55
CA TRP A 41 -17.20 -2.38 -9.26
C TRP A 41 -18.72 -2.31 -9.18
N ARG A 42 -19.27 -2.27 -7.97
CA ARG A 42 -20.66 -1.91 -7.70
C ARG A 42 -20.74 -1.10 -6.41
N LEU A 43 -21.76 -0.25 -6.30
CA LEU A 43 -22.13 0.33 -5.01
C LEU A 43 -23.12 -0.60 -4.30
N ILE A 44 -22.98 -0.68 -2.98
CA ILE A 44 -23.92 -1.32 -2.07
C ILE A 44 -24.43 -0.26 -1.13
N ILE A 45 -25.74 -0.03 -1.14
CA ILE A 45 -26.41 1.00 -0.34
C ILE A 45 -27.23 0.27 0.72
N TYR A 46 -26.99 0.62 1.99
CA TYR A 46 -27.74 0.12 3.13
C TYR A 46 -28.61 1.26 3.67
N PRO A 47 -29.91 1.29 3.35
CA PRO A 47 -30.80 2.39 3.76
C PRO A 47 -30.93 2.53 5.29
N ASN A 48 -30.71 1.43 6.02
CA ASN A 48 -30.85 1.33 7.47
C ASN A 48 -29.53 0.99 8.18
N GLY A 49 -28.40 1.33 7.57
CA GLY A 49 -27.08 1.03 8.10
C GLY A 49 -26.57 -0.39 7.77
N ASP A 50 -25.25 -0.59 7.82
CA ASP A 50 -24.58 -1.87 7.54
C ASP A 50 -24.51 -2.82 8.75
N ASN A 51 -25.17 -2.47 9.87
CA ASN A 51 -25.28 -3.26 11.10
C ASN A 51 -23.93 -3.70 11.71
N THR A 52 -22.86 -2.93 11.52
CA THR A 52 -21.57 -3.26 12.14
C THR A 52 -21.51 -2.90 13.64
N VAL A 53 -22.30 -1.92 14.12
CA VAL A 53 -22.52 -1.61 15.54
C VAL A 53 -23.96 -1.07 15.73
N GLY A 54 -24.64 -1.38 16.83
CA GLY A 54 -26.07 -1.11 17.08
C GLY A 54 -26.55 0.36 17.10
N GLU A 55 -25.76 1.31 16.57
CA GLU A 55 -26.06 2.75 16.44
C GLU A 55 -26.13 3.23 14.98
N ASP A 56 -25.91 2.34 14.00
CA ASP A 56 -25.86 2.73 12.58
C ASP A 56 -27.26 2.78 11.91
N CYS A 57 -28.34 2.44 12.62
CA CYS A 57 -29.71 2.42 12.07
C CYS A 57 -30.26 3.79 11.67
N ASP A 58 -29.69 4.86 12.24
CA ASP A 58 -30.04 6.25 11.95
C ASP A 58 -29.24 6.84 10.78
N TYR A 59 -28.42 6.02 10.13
CA TYR A 59 -27.57 6.40 9.01
C TYR A 59 -27.86 5.54 7.77
N VAL A 60 -27.61 6.12 6.61
CA VAL A 60 -27.44 5.36 5.37
C VAL A 60 -25.97 5.01 5.24
N SER A 61 -25.65 3.74 5.01
CA SER A 61 -24.28 3.31 4.68
C SER A 61 -24.13 3.13 3.18
N VAL A 62 -22.98 3.53 2.63
CA VAL A 62 -22.69 3.32 1.21
C VAL A 62 -21.29 2.77 1.02
N HIS A 63 -21.21 1.64 0.34
CA HIS A 63 -20.02 0.82 0.20
C HIS A 63 -19.69 0.60 -1.27
N LEU A 64 -18.40 0.57 -1.59
CA LEU A 64 -17.87 0.13 -2.87
C LEU A 64 -17.40 -1.31 -2.74
N ALA A 65 -17.88 -2.18 -3.63
CA ALA A 65 -17.48 -3.57 -3.67
C ALA A 65 -16.90 -3.94 -5.04
N MET A 66 -15.89 -4.81 -5.06
CA MET A 66 -15.48 -5.47 -6.29
C MET A 66 -16.60 -6.39 -6.78
N ALA A 67 -16.92 -6.32 -8.07
CA ALA A 67 -17.92 -7.19 -8.67
C ALA A 67 -17.35 -8.57 -9.02
N ASP A 68 -16.06 -8.63 -9.37
CA ASP A 68 -15.37 -9.87 -9.76
C ASP A 68 -14.62 -10.46 -8.56
N THR A 69 -15.31 -11.25 -7.74
CA THR A 69 -14.73 -11.82 -6.50
C THR A 69 -14.40 -13.31 -6.58
N SER A 70 -14.68 -14.01 -7.69
CA SER A 70 -14.43 -15.46 -7.76
C SER A 70 -13.93 -15.98 -9.11
N SER A 71 -13.02 -16.96 -9.03
CA SER A 71 -12.40 -17.82 -10.07
C SER A 71 -11.34 -17.23 -11.02
N ILE A 72 -11.33 -15.92 -11.32
CA ILE A 72 -10.37 -15.36 -12.30
C ILE A 72 -9.11 -14.78 -11.63
N LEU A 73 -9.21 -14.35 -10.37
CA LEU A 73 -8.15 -13.62 -9.70
C LEU A 73 -7.20 -14.56 -8.92
N PRO A 74 -5.87 -14.41 -9.07
CA PRO A 74 -4.89 -15.18 -8.31
C PRO A 74 -5.11 -15.09 -6.79
N ALA A 75 -4.74 -16.14 -6.04
CA ALA A 75 -4.91 -16.19 -4.58
C ALA A 75 -4.20 -15.05 -3.81
N ASN A 76 -3.21 -14.39 -4.43
CA ASN A 76 -2.46 -13.25 -3.88
C ASN A 76 -2.82 -11.90 -4.53
N PHE A 77 -3.96 -11.83 -5.21
CA PHE A 77 -4.41 -10.61 -5.86
C PHE A 77 -4.74 -9.50 -4.85
N GLU A 78 -4.20 -8.31 -5.11
CA GLU A 78 -4.46 -7.10 -4.36
C GLU A 78 -4.57 -5.90 -5.30
N VAL A 79 -5.58 -5.05 -5.08
CA VAL A 79 -5.72 -3.76 -5.77
C VAL A 79 -5.75 -2.67 -4.72
N ASN A 80 -4.92 -1.64 -4.91
CA ASN A 80 -5.04 -0.43 -4.11
C ASN A 80 -5.85 0.59 -4.90
N VAL A 81 -6.82 1.19 -4.23
CA VAL A 81 -7.81 2.07 -4.84
C VAL A 81 -8.01 3.29 -3.98
N VAL A 82 -8.02 4.46 -4.60
CA VAL A 82 -8.63 5.66 -4.04
C VAL A 82 -10.03 5.75 -4.63
N PHE A 83 -11.05 5.78 -3.78
CA PHE A 83 -12.42 5.96 -4.25
C PHE A 83 -13.10 7.10 -3.52
N SER A 84 -14.09 7.72 -4.14
CA SER A 84 -14.94 8.73 -3.52
C SER A 84 -16.39 8.39 -3.80
N ILE A 85 -17.26 8.60 -2.81
CA ILE A 85 -18.70 8.41 -2.93
C ILE A 85 -19.36 9.77 -2.74
N PHE A 86 -20.34 10.08 -3.58
CA PHE A 86 -20.98 11.39 -3.64
C PHE A 86 -22.47 11.26 -3.45
N LEU A 87 -23.07 12.26 -2.81
CA LEU A 87 -24.52 12.46 -2.76
C LEU A 87 -24.85 13.78 -3.45
N PHE A 88 -25.81 13.77 -4.36
CA PHE A 88 -26.20 14.95 -5.11
C PHE A 88 -27.21 15.79 -4.32
N ASP A 89 -26.89 17.06 -4.10
CA ASP A 89 -27.83 18.09 -3.67
C ASP A 89 -28.54 18.62 -4.92
N GLN A 90 -29.82 18.27 -5.05
CA GLN A 90 -30.66 18.60 -6.20
C GLN A 90 -31.16 20.06 -6.18
N ILE A 91 -31.00 20.78 -5.07
CA ILE A 91 -31.37 22.19 -4.93
C ILE A 91 -30.18 23.07 -5.29
N SER A 92 -29.02 22.77 -4.72
CA SER A 92 -27.80 23.56 -4.93
C SER A 92 -27.00 23.14 -6.18
N ASP A 93 -27.46 22.12 -6.90
CA ASP A 93 -26.84 21.56 -8.11
C ASP A 93 -25.36 21.21 -7.89
N ASN A 94 -25.07 20.55 -6.77
CA ASN A 94 -23.70 20.16 -6.41
C ASN A 94 -23.68 18.80 -5.69
N TYR A 95 -22.49 18.33 -5.40
CA TYR A 95 -22.25 17.04 -4.76
C TYR A 95 -21.59 17.24 -3.40
N LEU A 96 -22.11 16.53 -2.40
CA LEU A 96 -21.47 16.30 -1.11
C LEU A 96 -20.49 15.12 -1.27
N PRO A 97 -19.16 15.34 -1.20
CA PRO A 97 -18.19 14.27 -1.33
C PRO A 97 -17.88 13.61 0.03
N SER A 98 -17.89 12.27 0.05
CA SER A 98 -17.16 11.47 1.04
C SER A 98 -15.88 10.98 0.37
N LEU A 99 -14.80 11.75 0.57
CA LEU A 99 -13.49 11.47 0.00
C LEU A 99 -12.90 10.22 0.65
N GLY A 100 -12.65 9.18 -0.14
CA GLY A 100 -12.04 7.97 0.38
C GLY A 100 -10.52 8.08 0.43
N ILE A 101 -9.98 7.47 1.46
CA ILE A 101 -8.56 7.18 1.58
C ILE A 101 -8.19 5.94 0.76
N THR A 102 -6.91 5.77 0.47
CA THR A 102 -6.41 4.57 -0.20
C THR A 102 -6.83 3.31 0.55
N ARG A 103 -7.60 2.45 -0.11
CA ARG A 103 -8.05 1.15 0.39
C ARG A 103 -7.45 0.01 -0.41
N ARG A 104 -7.17 -1.09 0.27
CA ARG A 104 -6.66 -2.31 -0.32
C ARG A 104 -7.78 -3.32 -0.45
N PHE A 105 -8.14 -3.65 -1.67
CA PHE A 105 -9.09 -4.69 -2.00
C PHE A 105 -8.33 -6.00 -2.28
N HIS A 106 -8.83 -7.11 -1.74
CA HIS A 106 -8.31 -8.45 -1.97
C HIS A 106 -9.39 -9.50 -1.72
N GLY A 107 -9.13 -10.78 -2.01
CA GLY A 107 -10.14 -11.83 -1.95
C GLY A 107 -10.85 -12.02 -0.59
N MET A 108 -10.20 -11.64 0.53
CA MET A 108 -10.82 -11.69 1.87
C MET A 108 -11.45 -10.34 2.29
N LYS A 109 -11.16 -9.26 1.58
CA LYS A 109 -11.69 -7.92 1.86
C LYS A 109 -11.93 -7.18 0.56
N SER A 110 -13.08 -7.47 -0.05
CA SER A 110 -13.51 -6.97 -1.36
C SER A 110 -14.47 -5.78 -1.29
N GLU A 111 -14.77 -5.30 -0.08
CA GLU A 111 -15.75 -4.24 0.17
C GLU A 111 -15.16 -3.21 1.15
N TRP A 112 -15.35 -1.93 0.80
CA TRP A 112 -14.97 -0.80 1.63
C TRP A 112 -15.99 0.33 1.45
N GLY A 113 -16.36 1.01 2.53
CA GLY A 113 -17.37 2.06 2.47
C GLY A 113 -17.37 2.97 3.67
N PHE A 114 -18.50 3.66 3.84
CA PHE A 114 -18.78 4.55 4.94
C PHE A 114 -20.06 4.07 5.64
N SER A 115 -19.91 3.46 6.82
CA SER A 115 -21.05 2.99 7.63
C SER A 115 -21.97 4.14 8.04
N LYS A 116 -21.40 5.32 8.34
CA LYS A 116 -22.13 6.57 8.60
C LYS A 116 -21.93 7.56 7.45
N PHE A 117 -22.39 7.21 6.24
CA PHE A 117 -22.22 8.07 5.06
C PHE A 117 -23.04 9.35 5.18
N ILE A 118 -24.34 9.23 5.51
CA ILE A 118 -25.19 10.38 5.83
C ILE A 118 -26.24 9.98 6.87
N SER A 119 -26.55 10.88 7.81
CA SER A 119 -27.65 10.63 8.75
C SER A 119 -29.00 10.74 8.03
N LYS A 120 -29.98 9.96 8.48
CA LYS A 120 -31.35 10.06 7.97
C LYS A 120 -31.94 11.45 8.23
N GLU A 121 -31.62 12.06 9.37
CA GLU A 121 -32.03 13.44 9.67
C GLU A 121 -31.61 14.43 8.56
N ILE A 122 -30.33 14.43 8.17
CA ILE A 122 -29.82 15.33 7.14
C ILE A 122 -30.38 14.96 5.75
N LEU A 123 -30.45 13.66 5.45
CA LEU A 123 -30.93 13.16 4.15
C LEU A 123 -32.41 13.49 3.91
N LEU A 124 -33.25 13.36 4.96
CA LEU A 124 -34.70 13.51 4.88
C LEU A 124 -35.17 14.97 5.02
N ASP A 125 -34.32 15.86 5.56
CA ASP A 125 -34.63 17.29 5.63
C ASP A 125 -34.70 17.87 4.20
N PRO A 126 -35.89 18.34 3.75
CA PRO A 126 -36.08 18.85 2.39
C PRO A 126 -35.21 20.08 2.08
N SER A 127 -34.76 20.83 3.10
CA SER A 127 -33.93 22.01 2.90
C SER A 127 -32.50 21.68 2.46
N ASN A 128 -32.04 20.45 2.67
CA ASN A 128 -30.71 19.98 2.28
C ASN A 128 -30.65 19.44 0.84
N GLY A 129 -31.79 19.25 0.16
CA GLY A 129 -31.85 18.92 -1.27
C GLY A 129 -31.41 17.51 -1.68
N TYR A 130 -31.05 16.63 -0.74
CA TYR A 130 -30.58 15.28 -1.06
C TYR A 130 -31.69 14.30 -1.46
N LEU A 131 -32.90 14.46 -0.91
CA LEU A 131 -34.09 13.68 -1.24
C LEU A 131 -35.19 14.61 -1.75
N VAL A 132 -35.43 14.61 -3.07
CA VAL A 132 -36.45 15.44 -3.73
C VAL A 132 -37.40 14.52 -4.50
N ASP A 133 -38.71 14.67 -4.27
CA ASP A 133 -39.75 13.77 -4.82
C ASP A 133 -39.50 12.27 -4.53
N ASP A 134 -38.99 11.95 -3.34
CA ASP A 134 -38.54 10.59 -2.95
C ASP A 134 -37.39 10.03 -3.81
N LYS A 135 -36.68 10.90 -4.53
CA LYS A 135 -35.55 10.55 -5.39
C LYS A 135 -34.24 11.03 -4.78
N CYS A 136 -33.23 10.17 -4.79
CA CYS A 136 -31.88 10.51 -4.40
C CYS A 136 -30.88 10.00 -5.43
N VAL A 137 -29.73 10.67 -5.54
CA VAL A 137 -28.71 10.34 -6.54
C VAL A 137 -27.36 10.16 -5.84
N PHE A 138 -26.80 8.95 -5.97
CA PHE A 138 -25.45 8.64 -5.52
C PHE A 138 -24.49 8.60 -6.70
N GLY A 139 -23.24 8.95 -6.46
CA GLY A 139 -22.17 8.81 -7.43
C GLY A 139 -20.92 8.16 -6.86
N ALA A 140 -20.08 7.64 -7.74
CA ALA A 140 -18.80 7.06 -7.37
C ALA A 140 -17.68 7.43 -8.34
N GLU A 141 -16.49 7.57 -7.77
CA GLU A 141 -15.24 7.63 -8.50
C GLU A 141 -14.27 6.61 -7.95
N VAL A 142 -13.54 5.93 -8.84
CA VAL A 142 -12.65 4.84 -8.47
C VAL A 142 -11.36 4.98 -9.28
N PHE A 143 -10.25 5.19 -8.58
CA PHE A 143 -8.93 5.35 -9.17
C PHE A 143 -7.99 4.26 -8.64
N VAL A 144 -7.52 3.42 -9.56
CA VAL A 144 -6.64 2.30 -9.23
C VAL A 144 -5.19 2.79 -9.21
N ILE A 145 -4.49 2.47 -8.12
CA ILE A 145 -3.08 2.81 -7.94
C ILE A 145 -2.23 1.67 -8.52
N LYS A 146 -1.58 1.92 -9.67
CA LYS A 146 -0.61 1.01 -10.27
C LYS A 146 0.68 1.00 -9.43
N LYS A 147 1.17 -0.20 -9.06
CA LYS A 147 2.45 -0.38 -8.35
C LYS A 147 3.62 -0.34 -9.35
N GLU A 148 3.77 0.73 -10.10
CA GLU A 148 4.88 0.94 -11.04
C GLU A 148 5.88 1.93 -10.44
N ALA A 149 6.61 1.49 -9.41
CA ALA A 149 7.65 2.32 -8.83
C ALA A 149 8.83 2.43 -9.81
N VAL A 150 9.02 3.61 -10.39
CA VAL A 150 10.22 3.92 -11.16
C VAL A 150 11.36 4.08 -10.15
N THR A 151 12.24 3.09 -10.12
CA THR A 151 13.41 3.13 -9.24
C THR A 151 14.59 3.61 -10.08
N GLU A 152 15.04 4.84 -9.84
CA GLU A 152 16.27 5.34 -10.44
C GLU A 152 17.46 4.94 -9.56
N CYS A 153 18.49 4.34 -10.16
CA CYS A 153 19.74 4.05 -9.49
C CYS A 153 20.87 4.84 -10.15
N LEU A 154 21.35 5.88 -9.47
CA LEU A 154 22.52 6.63 -9.92
C LEU A 154 23.78 5.78 -9.74
N TYR A 155 24.31 5.28 -10.85
CA TYR A 155 25.62 4.65 -10.90
C TYR A 155 26.65 5.68 -11.36
N LEU A 156 27.53 6.11 -10.45
CA LEU A 156 28.73 6.83 -10.85
C LEU A 156 29.72 5.83 -11.45
N LYS A 157 29.91 5.89 -12.78
CA LYS A 157 31.08 5.30 -13.46
C LYS A 157 32.25 6.25 -13.23
N ASP A 158 33.45 5.69 -13.07
CA ASP A 158 34.70 6.45 -12.94
C ASP A 158 34.89 7.22 -11.64
N VAL A 159 34.40 6.66 -10.53
CA VAL A 159 35.09 6.92 -9.26
C VAL A 159 36.32 6.02 -9.27
N ASP A 160 37.51 6.61 -9.27
CA ASP A 160 38.75 5.89 -9.02
C ASP A 160 38.63 5.35 -7.59
N ILE A 161 38.20 4.10 -7.46
CA ILE A 161 38.06 3.44 -6.15
C ILE A 161 39.46 2.92 -5.83
N PRO A 162 40.22 3.58 -4.94
CA PRO A 162 41.63 3.24 -4.73
C PRO A 162 41.82 1.83 -4.17
N TYR A 163 40.76 1.26 -3.57
CA TYR A 163 40.79 -0.05 -2.94
C TYR A 163 39.54 -0.86 -3.33
N LYS A 164 39.69 -1.76 -4.32
CA LYS A 164 38.66 -2.72 -4.73
C LYS A 164 39.15 -4.14 -4.49
N HIS A 165 38.41 -4.91 -3.69
CA HIS A 165 38.70 -6.31 -3.46
C HIS A 165 37.47 -7.18 -3.74
N ASP A 166 37.67 -8.30 -4.42
CA ASP A 166 36.61 -9.23 -4.80
C ASP A 166 36.77 -10.55 -4.03
N PHE A 167 35.82 -10.87 -3.16
CA PHE A 167 35.80 -12.14 -2.44
C PHE A 167 34.88 -13.15 -3.13
N LYS A 168 35.35 -14.39 -3.25
CA LYS A 168 34.52 -15.52 -3.71
C LYS A 168 34.25 -16.49 -2.58
N ILE A 169 33.04 -16.46 -2.04
CA ILE A 169 32.61 -17.42 -1.02
C ILE A 169 32.06 -18.67 -1.71
N SER A 170 32.85 -19.74 -1.68
CA SER A 170 32.45 -21.03 -2.25
C SER A 170 31.56 -21.80 -1.28
N ASN A 171 30.61 -22.59 -1.82
CA ASN A 171 29.69 -23.41 -1.02
C ASN A 171 28.95 -22.62 0.08
N PHE A 172 28.54 -21.39 -0.22
CA PHE A 172 27.90 -20.49 0.75
C PHE A 172 26.75 -21.14 1.55
N SER A 173 25.93 -21.98 0.88
CA SER A 173 24.82 -22.70 1.50
C SER A 173 25.22 -23.75 2.55
N LYS A 174 26.49 -24.17 2.58
CA LYS A 174 27.02 -25.15 3.55
C LYS A 174 27.66 -24.49 4.78
N LEU A 175 27.76 -23.16 4.80
CA LEU A 175 28.33 -22.43 5.93
C LEU A 175 27.35 -22.41 7.11
N GLN A 176 27.78 -22.88 8.28
CA GLN A 176 26.86 -23.10 9.41
C GLN A 176 26.76 -21.92 10.39
N ALA A 177 27.79 -21.05 10.46
CA ALA A 177 27.87 -19.99 11.45
C ALA A 177 28.37 -18.66 10.87
N ALA A 178 29.68 -18.53 10.68
CA ALA A 178 30.31 -17.33 10.17
C ALA A 178 31.37 -17.66 9.11
N TRP A 179 31.61 -16.71 8.20
CA TRP A 179 32.73 -16.73 7.27
C TRP A 179 33.52 -15.44 7.43
N GLU A 180 34.82 -15.57 7.57
CA GLU A 180 35.76 -14.46 7.69
C GLU A 180 36.54 -14.32 6.38
N SER A 181 36.70 -13.08 5.90
CA SER A 181 37.52 -12.80 4.74
C SER A 181 39.01 -12.78 5.09
N GLU A 182 39.86 -12.89 4.08
CA GLU A 182 41.24 -12.45 4.20
C GLU A 182 41.32 -10.94 4.52
N LYS A 183 42.44 -10.52 5.11
CA LYS A 183 42.71 -9.11 5.41
C LYS A 183 43.04 -8.34 4.14
N ILE A 184 42.53 -7.13 4.05
CA ILE A 184 42.76 -6.19 2.95
C ILE A 184 43.32 -4.89 3.49
N SER A 185 44.39 -4.38 2.89
CA SER A 185 45.00 -3.12 3.31
C SER A 185 44.34 -1.95 2.58
N ALA A 186 43.82 -0.97 3.32
CA ALA A 186 43.22 0.25 2.78
C ALA A 186 43.40 1.41 3.78
N GLY A 187 43.96 2.53 3.31
CA GLY A 187 44.18 3.73 4.13
C GLY A 187 45.03 3.45 5.38
N ASP A 188 46.23 2.90 5.18
CA ASP A 188 47.21 2.55 6.22
C ASP A 188 46.73 1.60 7.33
N GLN A 189 45.60 0.92 7.11
CA GLN A 189 45.06 -0.10 8.01
C GLN A 189 44.65 -1.36 7.27
N ASP A 190 44.75 -2.48 7.98
CA ASP A 190 44.21 -3.75 7.51
C ASP A 190 42.77 -3.91 7.97
N TRP A 191 41.91 -4.35 7.07
CA TRP A 191 40.50 -4.56 7.30
C TRP A 191 40.12 -5.99 6.93
N TYR A 192 39.05 -6.52 7.51
CA TYR A 192 38.50 -7.80 7.12
C TYR A 192 36.99 -7.83 7.38
N TYR A 193 36.29 -8.67 6.62
CA TYR A 193 34.85 -8.83 6.72
C TYR A 193 34.48 -10.09 7.48
N ILE A 194 33.43 -9.99 8.29
CA ILE A 194 32.78 -11.14 8.94
C ILE A 194 31.35 -11.23 8.43
N PHE A 195 30.99 -12.38 7.88
CA PHE A 195 29.66 -12.72 7.41
C PHE A 195 29.03 -13.72 8.37
N ILE A 196 27.98 -13.33 9.09
CA ILE A 196 27.21 -14.22 9.95
C ILE A 196 26.01 -14.72 9.14
N ILE A 197 26.09 -15.97 8.69
CA ILE A 197 25.18 -16.56 7.69
C ILE A 197 23.75 -16.67 8.22
N LYS A 198 23.60 -16.93 9.51
CA LYS A 198 22.30 -16.97 10.20
C LYS A 198 21.92 -15.64 10.83
N GLY A 199 22.64 -14.55 10.55
CA GLY A 199 22.33 -13.23 11.06
C GLY A 199 22.64 -13.07 12.55
N ASN A 200 22.63 -11.81 13.00
CA ASN A 200 22.92 -11.42 14.37
C ASN A 200 21.80 -10.52 14.92
N GLY A 201 21.63 -10.50 16.25
CA GLY A 201 20.64 -9.69 16.94
C GLY A 201 19.21 -9.91 16.43
N LYS A 202 18.50 -8.83 16.11
CA LYS A 202 17.09 -8.87 15.64
C LYS A 202 16.91 -9.60 14.29
N GLY A 203 17.98 -9.77 13.52
CA GLY A 203 17.97 -10.48 12.23
C GLY A 203 18.33 -11.96 12.32
N ALA A 204 18.56 -12.50 13.52
CA ALA A 204 18.95 -13.89 13.71
C ALA A 204 17.91 -14.88 13.13
N GLY A 205 18.41 -15.87 12.40
CA GLY A 205 17.64 -16.89 11.68
C GLY A 205 17.00 -16.46 10.36
N ARG A 206 16.99 -15.16 10.03
CA ARG A 206 16.20 -14.61 8.89
C ARG A 206 17.01 -13.80 7.88
N SER A 207 18.25 -13.46 8.21
CA SER A 207 19.08 -12.58 7.38
C SER A 207 20.55 -12.97 7.50
N VAL A 208 21.37 -12.50 6.57
CA VAL A 208 22.83 -12.53 6.70
C VAL A 208 23.26 -11.19 7.29
N SER A 209 24.10 -11.21 8.32
CA SER A 209 24.69 -10.00 8.89
C SER A 209 26.14 -9.88 8.42
N ILE A 210 26.57 -8.67 8.07
CA ILE A 210 27.92 -8.42 7.57
C ILE A 210 28.55 -7.30 8.39
N PHE A 211 29.78 -7.53 8.83
CA PHE A 211 30.56 -6.58 9.60
C PHE A 211 31.90 -6.33 8.91
N LEU A 212 32.40 -5.10 9.01
CA LEU A 212 33.74 -4.72 8.59
C LEU A 212 34.54 -4.39 9.86
N HIS A 213 35.68 -5.04 10.04
CA HIS A 213 36.54 -4.89 11.21
C HIS A 213 37.89 -4.33 10.77
N SER A 214 38.44 -3.39 11.53
CA SER A 214 39.86 -3.01 11.46
C SER A 214 40.68 -4.02 12.25
N ALA A 215 41.73 -4.56 11.65
CA ALA A 215 42.76 -5.27 12.41
C ALA A 215 43.56 -4.26 13.24
N ALA A 216 43.83 -4.58 14.51
CA ALA A 216 44.64 -3.72 15.36
C ALA A 216 46.04 -3.52 14.73
N PRO A 217 46.61 -2.30 14.77
CA PRO A 217 47.96 -2.08 14.25
C PRO A 217 48.97 -2.90 15.07
N PRO A 218 50.09 -3.35 14.46
CA PRO A 218 51.17 -3.95 15.21
C PRO A 218 51.63 -2.99 16.31
N MET A 219 51.87 -3.53 17.51
CA MET A 219 52.08 -2.80 18.77
C MET A 219 53.25 -1.78 18.74
N SER A 220 54.05 -1.75 17.67
CA SER A 220 55.19 -0.85 17.46
C SER A 220 54.83 0.52 16.84
N LEU A 221 53.59 0.78 16.44
CA LEU A 221 53.16 2.05 15.83
C LEU A 221 51.96 2.66 16.58
N LEU A 222 52.15 3.04 17.84
CA LEU A 222 51.19 3.89 18.57
C LEU A 222 51.47 5.36 18.25
N LEU A 223 50.97 5.85 17.11
CA LEU A 223 50.77 7.28 16.90
C LEU A 223 49.44 7.71 17.57
N PRO A 224 49.32 8.97 18.05
CA PRO A 224 48.11 9.42 18.74
C PRO A 224 46.87 9.33 17.83
N PRO A 225 45.67 9.11 18.40
CA PRO A 225 44.46 8.90 17.62
C PRO A 225 44.10 10.16 16.85
N ASN A 226 44.27 10.12 15.52
CA ASN A 226 43.82 11.20 14.65
C ASN A 226 42.28 11.13 14.54
N PRO A 227 41.52 12.20 14.83
CA PRO A 227 40.08 12.12 14.93
C PRO A 227 39.46 12.13 13.53
N SER A 228 38.55 11.15 13.31
CA SER A 228 37.63 11.04 12.17
C SER A 228 38.17 10.51 10.83
N HIS A 229 38.66 9.26 10.82
CA HIS A 229 38.64 8.48 9.57
C HIS A 229 37.19 8.11 9.21
N ARG A 230 36.64 8.71 8.15
CA ARG A 230 35.38 8.25 7.56
C ARG A 230 35.66 7.08 6.63
N VAL A 231 35.28 5.88 7.05
CA VAL A 231 35.32 4.68 6.20
C VAL A 231 33.99 4.57 5.45
N SER A 232 34.02 4.70 4.13
CA SER A 232 32.87 4.39 3.28
C SER A 232 33.08 3.02 2.64
N CYS A 233 32.23 2.07 2.99
CA CYS A 233 32.24 0.73 2.42
C CYS A 233 31.02 0.53 1.53
N ARG A 234 31.23 0.13 0.27
CA ARG A 234 30.16 -0.25 -0.64
C ARG A 234 30.30 -1.72 -0.99
N MET A 235 29.38 -2.53 -0.48
CA MET A 235 29.33 -3.95 -0.81
C MET A 235 28.46 -4.19 -2.04
N ARG A 236 28.95 -5.04 -2.94
CA ARG A 236 28.17 -5.55 -4.08
C ARG A 236 28.27 -7.07 -4.04
N TRP A 237 27.14 -7.73 -4.23
CA TRP A 237 27.08 -9.19 -4.32
C TRP A 237 26.41 -9.60 -5.62
N LYS A 238 26.82 -10.75 -6.15
CA LYS A 238 26.18 -11.37 -7.30
C LYS A 238 26.15 -12.88 -7.05
N ALA A 239 24.96 -13.46 -7.05
CA ALA A 239 24.83 -14.91 -6.99
C ALA A 239 25.36 -15.51 -8.31
N LEU A 240 26.39 -16.35 -8.21
CA LEU A 240 26.91 -17.12 -9.34
C LEU A 240 26.22 -18.48 -9.34
N THR A 241 25.06 -18.59 -10.00
CA THR A 241 24.42 -19.88 -10.24
C THR A 241 25.12 -20.58 -11.41
N ARG A 242 25.68 -21.77 -11.16
CA ARG A 242 26.05 -22.67 -12.27
C ARG A 242 24.75 -23.09 -12.94
N LYS A 243 24.57 -22.78 -14.23
CA LYS A 243 23.61 -23.52 -15.05
C LYS A 243 24.07 -24.98 -15.01
N LEU A 244 23.26 -25.85 -14.42
CA LEU A 244 23.41 -27.29 -14.63
C LEU A 244 23.08 -27.53 -16.10
N GLN A 245 24.06 -28.06 -16.83
CA GLN A 245 23.89 -28.59 -18.18
C GLN A 245 23.31 -29.99 -18.08
#